data_AF-A0A8C3P2B9-F1
#
_entry.id   AF-A0A8C3P2B9-F1
#
_cell.length_a   1.000
_cell.length_b   1.000
_cell.length_c   1.000
_cell.angle_alpha   90.00
_cell.angle_beta   90.00
_cell.angle_gamma   90.00
#
_symmetry.space_group_name_H-M   'P 1'
#
loop_
_entity.id
_entity.type
_entity.pdbx_description
1 polymer ?
#
loop_
_entity_poly.entity_id
_entity_poly.type
_entity_poly.pdbx_seq_one_letter_code
_entity_poly.pdbx_strand_id
1 'polypeptide(L)'
;MQETVVQDNLQLQQADGPKISKNKKKKMKKKRQKEKKRAAGLVTKTTSVDFTYQPDKNNKEEAAGLKDIGEKADSILDFLQATQQIYFADKKSECRDAAVNSETAQELLQCLELRTISSSDVTHLHRLKSLVLLQDIERLKDALKQFQEQSMMSADHAKVATSLFHYWITDILPVKNRK
;
A
#
# COMPACT_ATOMS: atom_id res chain seq x y z
N MET A 1 28.36 -45.92 88.59
CA MET A 1 27.70 -44.94 87.69
C MET A 1 28.22 -45.20 86.29
N GLN A 2 27.57 -46.08 85.56
CA GLN A 2 27.71 -46.25 84.11
C GLN A 2 26.32 -46.10 83.50
N GLU A 3 26.29 -45.88 82.19
CA GLU A 3 25.17 -45.64 81.28
C GLU A 3 24.79 -44.16 81.10
N THR A 4 24.46 -43.61 79.93
CA THR A 4 24.51 -43.96 78.49
C THR A 4 23.89 -42.73 77.80
N VAL A 5 24.45 -42.19 76.71
CA VAL A 5 23.69 -41.48 75.65
C VAL A 5 24.49 -41.63 74.33
N VAL A 6 24.29 -42.75 73.62
CA VAL A 6 23.51 -42.86 72.38
C VAL A 6 23.95 -41.87 71.30
N GLN A 7 24.89 -42.34 70.47
CA GLN A 7 25.20 -41.76 69.16
C GLN A 7 24.05 -42.09 68.21
N ASP A 8 23.36 -41.06 67.71
CA ASP A 8 22.44 -41.17 66.60
C ASP A 8 23.22 -41.49 65.31
N ASN A 9 23.30 -42.78 65.03
CA ASN A 9 23.88 -43.35 63.82
C ASN A 9 22.74 -43.57 62.80
N LEU A 10 22.22 -42.48 62.23
CA LEU A 10 21.31 -42.55 61.11
C LEU A 10 22.11 -42.66 59.81
N GLN A 11 22.21 -43.92 59.38
CA GLN A 11 22.48 -44.36 58.02
C GLN A 11 21.83 -43.42 56.98
N LEU A 12 22.67 -42.75 56.20
CA LEU A 12 22.30 -42.40 54.84
C LEU A 12 23.12 -43.29 53.91
N GLN A 13 22.44 -44.35 53.49
CA GLN A 13 22.80 -45.26 52.42
C GLN A 13 23.54 -44.51 51.31
N GLN A 14 24.76 -44.97 51.04
CA GLN A 14 25.49 -44.60 49.84
C GLN A 14 24.71 -45.16 48.65
N ALA A 15 23.83 -44.34 48.07
CA ALA A 15 23.35 -44.58 46.72
C ALA A 15 24.57 -44.47 45.80
N ASP A 16 25.01 -45.61 45.25
CA ASP A 16 26.02 -45.70 44.20
C ASP A 16 25.48 -44.99 42.95
N GLY A 17 25.62 -43.65 42.96
CA GLY A 17 25.28 -42.82 41.83
C GLY A 17 26.21 -43.16 40.67
N PRO A 18 25.74 -43.04 39.40
CA PRO A 18 26.51 -43.47 38.24
C PRO A 18 27.94 -42.93 38.33
N LYS A 19 28.95 -43.79 38.17
CA LYS A 19 30.38 -43.43 38.14
C LYS A 19 30.64 -42.43 37.01
N ILE A 20 30.30 -41.17 37.23
CA ILE A 20 30.47 -40.12 36.25
C ILE A 20 31.95 -39.79 36.15
N SER A 21 32.47 -39.82 34.92
CA SER A 21 33.82 -39.37 34.63
C SER A 21 34.08 -37.99 35.26
N LYS A 22 35.30 -37.78 35.77
CA LYS A 22 35.75 -36.51 36.35
C LYS A 22 35.40 -35.32 35.43
N ASN A 23 35.46 -35.52 34.11
CA ASN A 23 35.14 -34.49 33.12
C ASN A 23 33.62 -34.18 33.06
N LYS A 24 32.78 -35.22 33.15
CA LYS A 24 31.30 -35.08 33.21
C LYS A 24 30.88 -34.33 34.48
N LYS A 25 31.52 -34.62 35.63
CA LYS A 25 31.28 -33.90 36.89
C LYS A 25 31.63 -32.41 36.78
N LYS A 26 32.78 -32.08 36.17
CA LYS A 26 33.19 -30.69 35.91
C LYS A 26 32.21 -29.96 34.99
N LYS A 27 31.74 -30.61 33.91
CA LYS A 27 30.75 -30.07 32.96
C LYS A 27 29.42 -29.77 33.64
N MET A 28 28.92 -30.70 34.46
CA MET A 28 27.66 -30.53 35.20
C MET A 28 27.75 -29.41 36.24
N LYS A 29 28.88 -29.29 36.97
CA LYS A 29 29.10 -28.19 37.92
C LYS A 29 29.10 -26.82 37.21
N LYS A 30 29.75 -26.72 36.04
CA LYS A 30 29.76 -25.49 35.23
C LYS A 30 28.35 -25.15 34.70
N LYS A 31 27.58 -26.15 34.25
CA LYS A 31 26.18 -25.95 33.82
C LYS A 31 25.31 -25.42 34.96
N ARG A 32 25.36 -26.07 36.14
CA ARG A 32 24.58 -25.66 37.32
C ARG A 32 24.95 -24.26 37.81
N GLN A 33 26.23 -23.88 37.78
CA GLN A 33 26.65 -22.52 38.13
C GLN A 33 26.12 -21.46 37.15
N LYS A 34 26.14 -21.74 35.84
CA LYS A 34 25.59 -20.83 34.81
C LYS A 34 24.08 -20.64 34.97
N GLU A 35 23.37 -21.72 35.29
CA GLU A 35 21.92 -21.70 35.54
C GLU A 35 21.56 -20.96 36.83
N LYS A 36 22.31 -21.18 37.92
CA LYS A 36 22.14 -20.40 39.17
C LYS A 36 22.32 -18.90 38.94
N LYS A 37 23.30 -18.49 38.12
CA LYS A 37 23.48 -17.08 37.76
C LYS A 37 22.34 -16.54 36.88
N ARG A 38 21.74 -17.36 36.00
CA ARG A 38 20.56 -16.98 35.20
C ARG A 38 19.32 -16.78 36.07
N ALA A 39 19.06 -17.69 37.01
CA ALA A 39 17.93 -17.60 37.94
C ALA A 39 18.05 -16.37 38.87
N ALA A 40 19.26 -16.00 39.26
CA ALA A 40 19.53 -14.80 40.04
C ALA A 40 19.49 -13.49 39.21
N GLY A 41 19.18 -13.53 37.92
CA GLY A 41 19.14 -12.35 37.04
C GLY A 41 20.52 -11.74 36.70
N LEU A 42 21.62 -12.29 37.23
CA LEU A 42 22.98 -11.77 37.04
C LEU A 42 23.60 -12.07 35.67
N VAL A 43 22.97 -12.92 34.84
CA VAL A 43 23.41 -13.10 33.45
C VAL A 43 22.67 -12.08 32.61
N THR A 44 23.36 -11.01 32.26
CA THR A 44 22.93 -10.05 31.24
C THR A 44 22.55 -10.84 30.00
N LYS A 45 21.24 -10.91 29.72
CA LYS A 45 20.77 -11.24 28.38
C LYS A 45 21.38 -10.15 27.51
N THR A 46 22.25 -10.51 26.57
CA THR A 46 22.60 -9.61 25.48
C THR A 46 21.28 -9.20 24.88
N THR A 47 20.90 -7.95 25.08
CA THR A 47 19.75 -7.31 24.43
C THR A 47 19.99 -7.51 22.95
N SER A 48 19.37 -8.54 22.39
CA SER A 48 19.13 -8.59 20.96
C SER A 48 18.34 -7.33 20.71
N VAL A 49 18.99 -6.33 20.12
CA VAL A 49 18.33 -5.16 19.59
C VAL A 49 17.39 -5.74 18.54
N ASP A 50 16.13 -5.92 18.93
CA ASP A 50 15.08 -6.24 17.98
C ASP A 50 15.00 -5.01 17.10
N PHE A 51 15.58 -5.11 15.90
CA PHE A 51 15.55 -4.06 14.90
C PHE A 51 14.16 -4.09 14.28
N THR A 52 13.13 -3.82 15.11
CA THR A 52 11.77 -3.64 14.63
C THR A 52 11.79 -2.32 13.88
N TYR A 53 11.93 -2.40 12.56
CA TYR A 53 11.69 -1.27 11.67
C TYR A 53 10.28 -0.75 11.97
N GLN A 54 10.20 0.35 12.73
CA GLN A 54 9.02 1.20 12.73
C GLN A 54 9.15 2.06 11.47
N PRO A 55 8.37 1.81 10.41
CA PRO A 55 8.25 2.80 9.37
C PRO A 55 7.72 4.07 10.03
N ASP A 56 8.45 5.17 9.88
CA ASP A 56 7.96 6.50 10.20
C ASP A 56 6.67 6.70 9.41
N LYS A 57 5.53 6.54 10.10
CA LYS A 57 4.19 6.60 9.52
C LYS A 57 3.86 7.97 8.93
N ASN A 58 4.72 8.96 9.15
CA ASN A 58 4.51 10.33 8.70
C ASN A 58 5.21 10.68 7.39
N ASN A 59 6.05 9.80 6.81
CA ASN A 59 6.79 10.13 5.57
C ASN A 59 6.49 9.19 4.40
N LYS A 60 5.82 8.06 4.65
CA LYS A 60 5.45 7.11 3.60
C LYS A 60 4.10 7.42 2.95
N GLU A 61 3.17 8.05 3.65
CA GLU A 61 1.85 8.39 3.07
C GLU A 61 1.93 9.54 2.05
N GLU A 62 2.71 10.60 2.31
CA GLU A 62 2.90 11.67 1.33
C GLU A 62 3.72 11.23 0.10
N ALA A 63 4.83 10.51 0.31
CA ALA A 63 5.67 10.05 -0.80
C ALA A 63 5.04 8.93 -1.64
N ALA A 64 4.25 8.03 -1.02
CA ALA A 64 3.49 7.02 -1.76
C ALA A 64 2.31 7.65 -2.51
N GLY A 65 1.63 8.63 -1.90
CA GLY A 65 0.55 9.37 -2.55
C GLY A 65 1.03 10.15 -3.78
N LEU A 66 2.18 10.84 -3.68
CA LEU A 66 2.73 11.61 -4.82
C LEU A 66 3.16 10.71 -5.99
N LYS A 67 3.74 9.54 -5.69
CA LYS A 67 4.12 8.55 -6.71
C LYS A 67 2.89 7.95 -7.38
N ASP A 68 1.87 7.61 -6.60
CA ASP A 68 0.58 7.13 -7.07
C ASP A 68 -0.14 8.17 -7.95
N ILE A 69 -0.08 9.46 -7.60
CA ILE A 69 -0.65 10.54 -8.44
C ILE A 69 0.06 10.64 -9.79
N GLY A 70 1.40 10.50 -9.82
CA GLY A 70 2.16 10.51 -11.07
C GLY A 70 1.77 9.36 -11.99
N GLU A 71 1.74 8.13 -11.47
CA GLU A 71 1.32 6.95 -12.23
C GLU A 71 -0.13 7.06 -12.72
N LYS A 72 -1.02 7.64 -11.90
CA LYS A 72 -2.41 7.94 -12.30
C LYS A 72 -2.46 8.96 -13.44
N ALA A 73 -1.68 10.04 -13.37
CA ALA A 73 -1.63 11.08 -14.40
C ALA A 73 -1.17 10.50 -15.74
N ASP A 74 -0.08 9.74 -15.74
CA ASP A 74 0.45 9.08 -16.95
C ASP A 74 -0.61 8.11 -17.52
N SER A 75 -1.27 7.35 -16.65
CA SER A 75 -2.33 6.42 -17.05
C SER A 75 -3.62 7.10 -17.55
N ILE A 76 -3.88 8.34 -17.16
CA ILE A 76 -4.97 9.16 -17.69
C ILE A 76 -4.57 9.77 -19.03
N LEU A 77 -3.33 10.26 -19.14
CA LEU A 77 -2.77 10.82 -20.37
C LEU A 77 -2.94 9.85 -21.53
N ASP A 78 -2.46 8.61 -21.37
CA ASP A 78 -2.57 7.55 -22.39
C ASP A 78 -4.03 7.31 -22.80
N PHE A 79 -4.93 7.25 -21.82
CA PHE A 79 -6.36 7.00 -22.04
C PHE A 79 -7.04 8.16 -22.78
N LEU A 80 -6.82 9.40 -22.35
CA LEU A 80 -7.42 10.58 -22.96
C LEU A 80 -6.83 10.80 -24.36
N GLN A 81 -5.54 10.57 -24.57
CA GLN A 81 -4.91 10.65 -25.88
C GLN A 81 -5.52 9.61 -26.84
N ALA A 82 -5.72 8.37 -26.41
CA ALA A 82 -6.39 7.36 -27.22
C ALA A 82 -7.86 7.73 -27.50
N THR A 83 -8.58 8.21 -26.47
CA THR A 83 -9.97 8.66 -26.61
C THR A 83 -10.09 9.81 -27.60
N GLN A 84 -9.19 10.79 -27.53
CA GLN A 84 -9.15 11.94 -28.42
C GLN A 84 -8.94 11.50 -29.88
N GLN A 85 -8.03 10.55 -30.12
CA GLN A 85 -7.80 10.02 -31.46
C GLN A 85 -9.05 9.33 -32.03
N ILE A 86 -9.73 8.52 -31.23
CA ILE A 86 -10.98 7.84 -31.62
C ILE A 86 -12.07 8.88 -31.88
N TYR A 87 -12.27 9.81 -30.95
CA TYR A 87 -13.27 10.87 -31.06
C TYR A 87 -13.10 11.68 -32.35
N PHE A 88 -11.89 12.14 -32.67
CA PHE A 88 -11.66 12.88 -33.91
C PHE A 88 -11.68 12.00 -35.16
N ALA A 89 -11.31 10.72 -35.07
CA ALA A 89 -11.45 9.80 -36.19
C ALA A 89 -12.93 9.61 -36.56
N ASP A 90 -13.80 9.41 -35.57
CA ASP A 90 -15.25 9.22 -35.75
C ASP A 90 -15.96 10.54 -36.14
N LYS A 91 -15.55 11.68 -35.55
CA LYS A 91 -16.15 12.99 -35.83
C LYS A 91 -15.72 13.60 -37.15
N LYS A 92 -14.65 13.11 -37.80
CA LYS A 92 -14.31 13.48 -39.18
C LYS A 92 -15.37 13.04 -40.19
N SER A 93 -16.23 12.07 -39.86
CA SER A 93 -17.35 11.62 -40.70
C SER A 93 -18.69 12.33 -40.44
N GLU A 94 -18.93 12.86 -39.23
CA GLU A 94 -20.21 13.48 -38.86
C GLU A 94 -19.97 14.72 -37.97
N CYS A 95 -19.67 15.86 -38.60
CA CYS A 95 -19.44 17.12 -37.89
C CYS A 95 -20.78 17.76 -37.48
N ARG A 96 -21.16 17.68 -36.19
CA ARG A 96 -22.30 18.45 -35.66
C ARG A 96 -22.20 18.98 -34.22
N ASP A 97 -21.05 18.89 -33.54
CA ASP A 97 -20.89 19.56 -32.24
C ASP A 97 -19.49 20.14 -32.07
N ALA A 98 -19.41 21.48 -32.06
CA ALA A 98 -18.19 22.29 -31.95
C ALA A 98 -17.71 22.50 -30.50
N ALA A 99 -18.12 21.65 -29.56
CA ALA A 99 -17.86 21.83 -28.13
C ALA A 99 -16.44 21.39 -27.71
N VAL A 100 -15.76 20.56 -28.51
CA VAL A 100 -14.41 20.05 -28.23
C VAL A 100 -13.44 20.61 -29.25
N ASN A 101 -12.79 21.72 -28.90
CA ASN A 101 -11.71 22.28 -29.70
C ASN A 101 -10.49 21.34 -29.63
N SER A 102 -9.95 20.95 -30.78
CA SER A 102 -8.75 20.09 -30.85
C SER A 102 -7.57 20.72 -30.13
N GLU A 103 -7.42 22.04 -30.21
CA GLU A 103 -6.36 22.81 -29.57
C GLU A 103 -6.44 22.71 -28.04
N THR A 104 -7.60 23.04 -27.46
CA THR A 104 -7.85 22.94 -26.01
C THR A 104 -7.70 21.51 -25.47
N ALA A 105 -8.03 20.50 -26.28
CA ALA A 105 -7.80 19.10 -25.91
C ALA A 105 -6.32 18.72 -25.89
N GLN A 106 -5.50 19.28 -26.78
CA GLN A 106 -4.04 19.10 -26.74
C GLN A 106 -3.42 19.85 -25.57
N GLU A 107 -3.90 21.05 -25.25
CA GLU A 107 -3.45 21.81 -24.09
C GLU A 107 -3.73 21.05 -22.77
N LEU A 108 -4.91 20.45 -22.63
CA LEU A 108 -5.24 19.56 -21.50
C LEU A 108 -4.21 18.43 -21.33
N LEU A 109 -3.83 17.77 -22.44
CA LEU A 109 -2.85 16.68 -22.41
C LEU A 109 -1.46 17.20 -22.03
N GLN A 110 -1.04 18.35 -22.55
CA GLN A 110 0.21 18.98 -22.14
C GLN A 110 0.20 19.35 -20.65
N CYS A 111 -0.94 19.80 -20.11
CA CYS A 111 -1.07 20.06 -18.66
C CYS A 111 -0.93 18.79 -17.82
N LEU A 112 -1.44 17.64 -18.30
CA LEU A 112 -1.24 16.34 -17.66
C LEU A 112 0.23 15.89 -17.73
N GLU A 113 0.86 16.04 -18.90
CA GLU A 113 2.26 15.68 -19.14
C GLU A 113 3.22 16.52 -18.28
N LEU A 114 2.98 17.84 -18.21
CA LEU A 114 3.74 18.77 -17.37
C LEU A 114 3.33 18.71 -15.88
N ARG A 115 2.36 17.87 -15.52
CA ARG A 115 1.82 17.72 -14.15
C ARG A 115 1.42 19.04 -13.50
N THR A 116 0.87 19.96 -14.29
CA THR A 116 0.40 21.28 -13.82
C THR A 116 -1.00 21.24 -13.22
N ILE A 117 -1.67 20.10 -13.32
CA ILE A 117 -3.04 19.88 -12.84
C ILE A 117 -3.01 19.52 -11.35
N SER A 118 -4.02 20.00 -10.61
CA SER A 118 -4.18 19.69 -9.19
C SER A 118 -4.30 18.19 -8.94
N SER A 119 -3.68 17.69 -7.87
CA SER A 119 -3.77 16.28 -7.48
C SER A 119 -5.23 15.82 -7.28
N SER A 120 -6.09 16.71 -6.77
CA SER A 120 -7.53 16.48 -6.67
C SER A 120 -8.13 16.15 -8.03
N ASP A 121 -7.90 16.99 -9.04
CA ASP A 121 -8.42 16.78 -10.40
C ASP A 121 -7.90 15.48 -11.02
N VAL A 122 -6.62 15.16 -10.82
CA VAL A 122 -6.03 13.87 -11.28
C VAL A 122 -6.76 12.69 -10.67
N THR A 123 -7.07 12.73 -9.37
CA THR A 123 -7.82 11.63 -8.72
C THR A 123 -9.25 11.50 -9.23
N HIS A 124 -9.93 12.62 -9.52
CA HIS A 124 -11.27 12.61 -10.12
C HIS A 124 -11.25 12.02 -11.53
N LEU A 125 -10.32 12.47 -12.38
CA LEU A 125 -10.13 11.94 -13.73
C LEU A 125 -9.78 10.44 -13.71
N HIS A 126 -8.94 10.00 -12.77
CA HIS A 126 -8.61 8.58 -12.61
C HIS A 126 -9.84 7.76 -12.22
N ARG A 127 -10.68 8.28 -11.32
CA ARG A 127 -11.95 7.65 -10.93
C ARG A 127 -12.89 7.52 -12.12
N LEU A 128 -13.05 8.58 -12.92
CA LEU A 128 -13.86 8.54 -14.14
C LEU A 128 -13.36 7.48 -15.11
N LYS A 129 -12.05 7.44 -15.37
CA LYS A 129 -11.44 6.38 -16.20
C LYS A 129 -11.75 4.99 -15.67
N SER A 130 -11.60 4.78 -14.35
CA SER A 130 -11.86 3.49 -13.72
C SER A 130 -13.33 3.06 -13.93
N LEU A 131 -14.28 3.98 -13.82
CA LEU A 131 -15.70 3.72 -14.06
C LEU A 131 -16.01 3.40 -15.53
N VAL A 132 -15.33 4.06 -16.48
CA VAL A 132 -15.40 3.72 -17.92
C VAL A 132 -14.95 2.27 -18.15
N LEU A 133 -13.83 1.85 -17.55
CA LEU A 133 -13.32 0.49 -17.69
C LEU A 133 -14.24 -0.55 -17.05
N LEU A 134 -14.86 -0.21 -15.93
CA LEU A 134 -15.89 -1.04 -15.26
C LEU A 134 -17.24 -1.02 -15.99
N GLN A 135 -17.41 -0.17 -16.99
CA GLN A 135 -18.65 0.02 -17.76
C GLN A 135 -19.84 0.41 -16.87
N ASP A 136 -19.58 1.08 -15.75
CA ASP A 136 -20.59 1.52 -14.79
C ASP A 136 -21.12 2.90 -15.20
N ILE A 137 -22.10 2.92 -16.11
CA ILE A 137 -22.61 4.14 -16.73
C ILE A 137 -23.34 5.04 -15.72
N GLU A 138 -24.08 4.46 -14.78
CA GLU A 138 -24.83 5.22 -13.77
C GLU A 138 -23.88 5.98 -12.86
N ARG A 139 -22.91 5.28 -12.26
CA ARG A 139 -21.92 5.93 -11.39
C ARG A 139 -21.00 6.85 -12.15
N LEU A 140 -20.70 6.57 -13.42
CA LEU A 140 -19.91 7.45 -14.27
C LEU A 140 -20.61 8.80 -14.48
N LYS A 141 -21.93 8.81 -14.74
CA LYS A 141 -22.70 10.05 -14.88
C LYS A 141 -22.68 10.89 -13.60
N ASP A 142 -22.86 10.26 -12.45
CA ASP A 142 -22.83 10.96 -11.16
C ASP A 142 -21.43 11.48 -10.82
N ALA A 143 -20.40 10.66 -11.05
CA ALA A 143 -19.01 11.06 -10.87
C ALA A 143 -18.61 12.24 -11.77
N LEU A 144 -19.15 12.29 -12.99
CA LEU A 144 -18.88 13.34 -13.96
C LEU A 144 -19.51 14.68 -13.54
N LYS A 145 -20.73 14.66 -12.98
CA LYS A 145 -21.35 15.85 -12.35
C LYS A 145 -20.51 16.36 -11.18
N GLN A 146 -20.09 15.45 -10.30
CA GLN A 146 -19.22 15.80 -9.16
C GLN A 146 -17.90 16.42 -9.61
N PHE A 147 -17.27 15.87 -10.66
CA PHE A 147 -16.05 16.44 -11.23
C PHE A 147 -16.29 17.87 -11.74
N GLN A 148 -17.38 18.12 -12.46
CA GLN A 148 -17.67 19.46 -12.97
C GLN A 148 -17.88 20.51 -11.86
N GLU A 149 -18.47 20.10 -10.73
CA GLU A 149 -18.71 20.98 -9.58
C GLU A 149 -17.45 21.23 -8.74
N GLN A 150 -16.56 20.24 -8.64
CA GLN A 150 -15.40 20.26 -7.73
C GLN A 150 -14.07 20.53 -8.43
N SER A 151 -14.05 20.59 -9.76
CA SER A 151 -12.80 20.73 -10.50
C SER A 151 -12.16 22.10 -10.28
N MET A 152 -10.85 22.10 -10.04
CA MET A 152 -10.03 23.32 -9.99
C MET A 152 -9.40 23.64 -11.36
N MET A 153 -9.70 22.85 -12.40
CA MET A 153 -9.19 23.07 -13.75
C MET A 153 -9.86 24.29 -14.40
N SER A 154 -9.20 24.83 -15.43
CA SER A 154 -9.84 25.82 -16.31
C SER A 154 -11.16 25.27 -16.86
N ALA A 155 -12.17 26.12 -16.95
CA ALA A 155 -13.49 25.75 -17.43
C ALA A 155 -13.45 25.09 -18.81
N ASP A 156 -12.51 25.49 -19.67
CA ASP A 156 -12.39 24.94 -21.02
C ASP A 156 -11.76 23.54 -21.01
N HIS A 157 -10.74 23.32 -20.18
CA HIS A 157 -10.15 22.00 -19.95
C HIS A 157 -11.17 21.02 -19.35
N ALA A 158 -11.94 21.46 -18.35
CA ALA A 158 -12.97 20.64 -17.72
C ALA A 158 -14.10 20.26 -18.70
N LYS A 159 -14.55 21.20 -19.54
CA LYS A 159 -15.55 20.93 -20.60
C LYS A 159 -15.05 19.90 -21.61
N VAL A 160 -13.80 20.00 -22.05
CA VAL A 160 -13.20 19.04 -22.98
C VAL A 160 -13.14 17.65 -22.35
N ALA A 161 -12.60 17.52 -21.14
CA ALA A 161 -12.54 16.24 -20.43
C ALA A 161 -13.94 15.64 -20.27
N THR A 162 -14.90 16.44 -19.82
CA THR A 162 -16.31 16.06 -19.67
C THR A 162 -16.91 15.55 -20.98
N SER A 163 -16.65 16.23 -22.09
CA SER A 163 -17.16 15.86 -23.41
C SER A 163 -16.58 14.53 -23.90
N LEU A 164 -15.29 14.29 -23.65
CA LEU A 164 -14.63 13.01 -23.98
C LEU A 164 -15.24 11.85 -23.18
N PHE A 165 -15.47 12.03 -21.88
CA PHE A 165 -16.15 11.01 -21.07
C PHE A 165 -17.62 10.82 -21.45
N HIS A 166 -18.30 11.90 -21.85
CA HIS A 166 -19.67 11.81 -22.33
C HIS A 166 -19.78 11.00 -23.63
N TYR A 167 -18.82 11.16 -24.55
CA TYR A 167 -18.73 10.34 -25.77
C TYR A 167 -18.58 8.84 -25.46
N TRP A 168 -17.82 8.47 -24.42
CA TRP A 168 -17.79 7.07 -23.97
C TRP A 168 -19.17 6.56 -23.52
N ILE A 169 -19.94 7.39 -22.83
CA ILE A 169 -21.29 7.05 -22.35
C ILE A 169 -22.29 6.90 -23.51
N THR A 170 -22.21 7.77 -24.53
CA THR A 170 -23.20 7.82 -25.61
C THR A 170 -22.88 6.89 -26.76
N ASP A 171 -21.62 6.78 -27.16
CA ASP A 171 -21.24 6.16 -28.43
C ASP A 171 -20.47 4.85 -28.24
N ILE A 172 -19.60 4.74 -27.23
CA ILE A 172 -18.73 3.57 -27.09
C ILE A 172 -19.34 2.47 -26.19
N LEU A 173 -19.73 2.81 -24.96
CA LEU A 173 -20.24 1.83 -24.00
C LEU A 173 -21.57 1.18 -24.42
N PRO A 174 -22.56 1.90 -24.99
CA PRO A 174 -23.84 1.30 -25.39
C PRO A 174 -23.70 0.29 -26.53
N VAL A 175 -22.75 0.50 -27.45
CA VAL A 175 -22.51 -0.40 -28.59
C VAL A 175 -21.91 -1.73 -28.13
N LYS A 176 -21.07 -1.69 -27.10
CA LYS A 176 -20.40 -2.88 -26.54
C LYS A 176 -21.35 -3.81 -25.78
N ASN A 177 -22.46 -3.29 -25.24
CA ASN A 177 -23.48 -4.05 -24.52
C ASN A 177 -24.52 -4.73 -25.44
N ARG A 178 -24.40 -4.60 -26.77
CA ARG A 178 -25.31 -5.21 -27.76
C ARG A 178 -24.82 -6.56 -28.30
N LYS A 179 -23.82 -7.18 -27.67
CA LYS A 179 -23.29 -8.50 -28.04
C LYS A 179 -23.78 -9.59 -27.12
#